data_AF-A0A2H3JWR8-F1
#
_entry.id   AF-A0A2H3JWR8-F1
#
_cell.length_a   1.000
_cell.length_b   1.000
_cell.length_c   1.000
_cell.angle_alpha   90.00
_cell.angle_beta   90.00
_cell.angle_gamma   90.00
#
_symmetry.space_group_name_H-M   'P 1'
#
loop_
_entity.id
_entity.type
_entity.pdbx_description
1 polymer ?
#
loop_
_entity_poly.entity_id
_entity_poly.type
_entity_poly.pdbx_seq_one_letter_code
_entity_poly.pdbx_strand_id
1 'polypeptide(L)'
;MDFVPEVPIHNSDIEFSYNADGMLGAFELFKWPASYNNAVPHAIAAPINPILLQCQRQDYAMCGPPYQWQDAEVCFMNVTHEQFTVSGTTERGEVGQINQRTYLRLMRVLREARTVAAEVAGKHFPRLEGKNKYNENHHHLKEYVFAQKLCYHTYRAVSKLRELIMTPFDAIMWVCEVQRMIQEIRAWCIYVHRVKGRIDNPNLVDNMNVLPVRGVIMSHPSVVQTMHWVGIPVWYVRHQGTLHERTRIGAVTRNADVISLFD
;
A
#
# COMPACT_ATOMS: atom_id res chain seq x y z
N MET A 1 -6.24 7.82 16.02
CA MET A 1 -6.75 8.79 15.04
C MET A 1 -7.63 8.01 14.08
N ASP A 2 -8.91 8.36 14.00
CA ASP A 2 -9.76 7.90 12.90
C ASP A 2 -9.37 8.74 11.69
N PHE A 3 -8.76 8.11 10.70
CA PHE A 3 -8.54 8.75 9.40
C PHE A 3 -9.89 8.83 8.71
N VAL A 4 -10.48 10.03 8.70
CA VAL A 4 -11.67 10.35 7.91
C VAL A 4 -11.15 10.89 6.59
N PRO A 5 -11.35 10.19 5.45
CA PRO A 5 -10.97 10.74 4.16
C PRO A 5 -11.75 12.03 3.93
N GLU A 6 -11.05 13.16 3.88
CA GLU A 6 -11.65 14.42 3.43
C GLU A 6 -11.86 14.34 1.93
N VAL A 7 -13.11 14.45 1.50
CA VAL A 7 -13.43 14.66 0.09
C VAL A 7 -12.90 16.06 -0.26
N PRO A 8 -12.02 16.21 -1.26
CA PRO A 8 -11.53 17.52 -1.62
C PRO A 8 -12.71 18.37 -2.09
N ILE A 9 -12.99 19.42 -1.32
CA ILE A 9 -14.03 20.40 -1.65
C ILE A 9 -13.43 21.31 -2.72
N HIS A 10 -13.90 21.18 -3.95
CA HIS A 10 -13.49 22.06 -5.03
C HIS A 10 -13.97 23.49 -4.74
N ASN A 11 -13.02 24.43 -4.64
CA ASN A 11 -13.29 25.86 -4.66
C ASN A 11 -13.06 26.36 -6.10
N SER A 12 -14.10 26.92 -6.71
CA SER A 12 -14.10 27.42 -8.10
C SER A 12 -13.15 28.62 -8.31
N ASP A 13 -12.77 29.29 -7.25
CA ASP A 13 -12.00 30.55 -7.31
C ASP A 13 -10.48 30.32 -7.16
N ILE A 14 -10.06 29.07 -6.98
CA ILE A 14 -8.66 28.68 -6.83
C ILE A 14 -8.24 27.90 -8.08
N GLU A 15 -7.22 28.41 -8.77
CA GLU A 15 -6.63 27.71 -9.92
C GLU A 15 -6.14 26.32 -9.48
N PHE A 16 -6.53 25.31 -10.25
CA PHE A 16 -6.29 23.92 -9.91
C PHE A 16 -4.78 23.63 -9.89
N SER A 17 -4.19 23.46 -8.71
CA SER A 17 -2.79 23.05 -8.60
C SER A 17 -2.71 21.56 -8.27
N TYR A 18 -2.17 20.78 -9.20
CA TYR A 18 -1.48 19.56 -8.82
C TYR A 18 -0.39 19.91 -7.79
N ASN A 19 -0.19 19.08 -6.78
CA ASN A 19 1.08 19.14 -6.05
C ASN A 19 2.22 18.91 -7.06
N ALA A 20 3.45 19.30 -6.73
CA ALA A 20 4.60 19.26 -7.64
C ALA A 20 4.92 17.85 -8.24
N ASP A 21 4.20 16.82 -7.81
CA ASP A 21 4.24 15.44 -8.28
C ASP A 21 3.07 15.02 -9.20
N GLY A 22 2.06 15.88 -9.43
CA GLY A 22 0.89 15.54 -10.25
C GLY A 22 -0.25 14.86 -9.48
N MET A 23 -0.27 14.91 -8.13
CA MET A 23 -1.05 13.95 -7.32
C MET A 23 -1.88 14.58 -6.19
N LEU A 24 -2.98 13.90 -5.82
CA LEU A 24 -3.94 14.31 -4.77
C LEU A 24 -3.62 13.70 -3.39
N GLY A 25 -2.45 13.99 -2.82
CA GLY A 25 -2.17 13.73 -1.40
C GLY A 25 -2.51 12.31 -0.89
N ALA A 26 -3.41 12.21 0.11
CA ALA A 26 -3.74 10.94 0.78
C ALA A 26 -4.30 9.85 -0.15
N PHE A 27 -4.84 10.22 -1.32
CA PHE A 27 -5.32 9.30 -2.35
C PHE A 27 -4.21 8.45 -2.98
N GLU A 28 -2.94 8.83 -2.76
CA GLU A 28 -1.77 8.17 -3.35
C GLU A 28 -0.85 7.51 -2.31
N LEU A 29 -1.23 7.50 -1.02
CA LEU A 29 -0.45 6.90 0.06
C LEU A 29 -0.04 5.44 -0.22
N PHE A 30 -0.84 4.72 -1.01
CA PHE A 30 -0.61 3.32 -1.38
C PHE A 30 -0.19 3.12 -2.84
N LYS A 31 0.01 4.20 -3.62
CA LYS A 31 0.41 4.15 -5.04
C LYS A 31 1.89 4.48 -5.27
N TRP A 32 2.50 5.28 -4.40
CA TRP A 32 3.93 5.65 -4.45
C TRP A 32 4.65 5.35 -3.14
N PRO A 33 5.99 5.21 -3.12
CA PRO A 33 6.75 5.13 -1.87
C PRO A 33 6.47 6.35 -0.99
N ALA A 34 6.09 6.14 0.27
CA ALA A 34 5.80 7.22 1.22
C ALA A 34 6.69 7.11 2.45
N SER A 35 6.70 8.16 3.25
CA SER A 35 7.30 8.15 4.59
C SER A 35 6.67 7.05 5.44
N TYR A 36 7.48 6.32 6.21
CA TYR A 36 6.97 5.37 7.19
C TYR A 36 6.06 6.10 8.20
N ASN A 37 4.93 5.47 8.52
CA ASN A 37 3.98 5.97 9.51
C ASN A 37 3.62 4.85 10.48
N ASN A 38 3.92 5.06 11.76
CA ASN A 38 3.60 4.12 12.84
C ASN A 38 2.09 3.85 13.00
N ALA A 39 1.23 4.78 12.57
CA ALA A 39 -0.21 4.59 12.60
C ALA A 39 -0.71 3.61 11.52
N VAL A 40 0.05 3.44 10.43
CA VAL A 40 -0.32 2.62 9.27
C VAL A 40 0.89 1.80 8.80
N PRO A 41 1.46 0.93 9.65
CA PRO A 41 2.73 0.27 9.39
C PRO A 41 2.66 -0.68 8.19
N HIS A 42 1.49 -1.25 7.88
CA HIS A 42 1.28 -2.11 6.72
C HIS A 42 1.46 -1.39 5.39
N ALA A 43 1.40 -0.06 5.36
CA ALA A 43 1.51 0.69 4.13
C ALA A 43 2.83 0.41 3.40
N ILE A 44 3.94 0.11 4.08
CA ILE A 44 5.23 -0.25 3.47
C ILE A 44 5.14 -1.47 2.54
N ALA A 45 4.14 -2.32 2.77
CA ALA A 45 3.91 -3.57 2.07
C ALA A 45 2.93 -3.44 0.90
N ALA A 46 2.53 -2.22 0.54
CA ALA A 46 1.63 -2.02 -0.59
C ALA A 46 2.27 -2.56 -1.88
N PRO A 47 1.55 -3.37 -2.67
CA PRO A 47 2.05 -3.86 -3.95
C PRO A 47 2.59 -2.74 -4.83
N ILE A 48 3.72 -2.98 -5.50
CA ILE A 48 4.22 -2.07 -6.53
C ILE A 48 3.39 -2.19 -7.81
N ASN A 49 3.39 -1.15 -8.65
CA ASN A 49 2.81 -1.22 -9.99
C ASN A 49 3.51 -2.34 -10.80
N PRO A 50 2.78 -3.37 -11.28
CA PRO A 50 3.35 -4.47 -12.05
C PRO A 50 4.13 -4.02 -13.28
N ILE A 51 3.74 -2.90 -13.91
CA ILE A 51 4.43 -2.35 -15.08
C ILE A 51 5.87 -1.92 -14.71
N LEU A 52 6.06 -1.35 -13.52
CA LEU A 52 7.39 -0.92 -13.06
C LEU A 52 8.33 -2.11 -12.82
N LEU A 53 7.80 -3.28 -12.46
CA LEU A 53 8.59 -4.51 -12.31
C LEU A 53 9.12 -5.01 -13.64
N GLN A 54 8.39 -4.79 -14.74
CA GLN A 54 8.81 -5.19 -16.08
C GLN A 54 9.92 -4.29 -16.64
N CYS A 55 9.99 -3.03 -16.19
CA CYS A 55 10.98 -2.06 -16.65
C CYS A 55 12.35 -2.15 -15.97
N GLN A 56 12.47 -2.86 -14.84
CA GLN A 56 13.74 -2.97 -14.12
C GLN A 56 14.54 -4.21 -14.56
N ARG A 57 15.79 -4.01 -15.01
CA ARG A 57 16.80 -5.09 -14.99
C ARG A 57 17.05 -5.43 -13.51
N GLN A 58 16.56 -6.59 -13.07
CA GLN A 58 16.67 -7.01 -11.67
C GLN A 58 17.91 -7.89 -11.50
N ASP A 59 18.97 -7.32 -10.92
CA ASP A 59 20.19 -8.05 -10.55
C ASP A 59 20.06 -8.79 -9.20
N TYR A 60 18.88 -8.74 -8.57
CA TYR A 60 18.58 -9.35 -7.27
C TYR A 60 17.48 -10.40 -7.39
N ALA A 61 17.56 -11.47 -6.59
CA ALA A 61 16.51 -12.48 -6.49
C ALA A 61 15.26 -11.85 -5.84
N MET A 62 14.32 -11.41 -6.67
CA MET A 62 13.00 -11.02 -6.18
C MET A 62 12.29 -12.26 -5.65
N CYS A 63 11.72 -12.16 -4.45
CA CYS A 63 10.77 -13.16 -4.03
C CYS A 63 9.56 -13.10 -4.98
N GLY A 64 9.04 -14.27 -5.37
CA GLY A 64 7.75 -14.35 -6.03
C GLY A 64 6.71 -13.55 -5.21
N PRO A 65 5.73 -12.91 -5.88
CA PRO A 65 4.80 -12.06 -5.17
C PRO A 65 4.10 -12.87 -4.08
N PRO A 66 4.00 -12.35 -2.85
CA PRO A 66 3.39 -13.05 -1.71
C PRO A 66 1.97 -13.52 -2.02
N TYR A 67 1.28 -12.83 -2.93
CA TYR A 67 0.01 -13.22 -3.54
C TYR A 67 0.03 -12.86 -5.03
N GLN A 68 -0.44 -13.77 -5.88
CA GLN A 68 -0.69 -13.48 -7.29
C GLN A 68 -2.11 -12.93 -7.44
N TRP A 69 -2.22 -11.62 -7.62
CA TRP A 69 -3.49 -10.96 -7.88
C TRP A 69 -3.87 -11.13 -9.36
N GLN A 70 -5.07 -11.63 -9.64
CA GLN A 70 -5.54 -11.88 -11.01
C GLN A 70 -5.56 -10.60 -11.85
N ASP A 71 -5.87 -9.47 -11.22
CA ASP A 71 -5.89 -8.16 -11.85
C ASP A 71 -5.18 -7.16 -10.93
N ALA A 72 -3.85 -7.22 -10.94
CA ALA A 72 -3.00 -6.34 -10.15
C ALA A 72 -3.08 -4.89 -10.65
N GLU A 73 -3.25 -4.69 -11.96
CA GLU A 73 -3.20 -3.39 -12.64
C GLU A 73 -4.39 -2.48 -12.37
N VAL A 74 -5.57 -3.00 -12.02
CA VAL A 74 -6.76 -2.17 -11.80
C VAL A 74 -6.57 -1.09 -10.74
N CYS A 75 -5.66 -1.29 -9.78
CA CYS A 75 -5.36 -0.29 -8.75
C CYS A 75 -4.45 0.84 -9.26
N PHE A 76 -3.87 0.67 -10.44
CA PHE A 76 -2.95 1.59 -11.11
C PHE A 76 -3.49 2.10 -12.45
N MET A 77 -4.64 1.61 -12.89
CA MET A 77 -5.23 2.05 -14.14
C MET A 77 -5.60 3.54 -14.04
N ASN A 78 -5.30 4.28 -15.11
CA ASN A 78 -5.79 5.63 -15.28
C ASN A 78 -7.30 5.60 -15.50
N VAL A 79 -8.00 6.55 -14.89
CA VAL A 79 -9.43 6.76 -15.08
C VAL A 79 -9.60 8.03 -15.89
N THR A 80 -10.13 7.88 -17.08
CA THR A 80 -10.44 8.98 -18.01
C THR A 80 -11.95 9.05 -18.21
N HIS A 81 -12.39 10.04 -18.98
CA HIS A 81 -13.80 10.19 -19.36
C HIS A 81 -14.35 8.97 -20.11
N GLU A 82 -13.51 8.17 -20.77
CA GLU A 82 -13.92 6.91 -21.42
C GLU A 82 -14.49 5.87 -20.44
N GLN A 83 -14.13 5.96 -19.15
CA GLN A 83 -14.68 5.09 -18.13
C GLN A 83 -16.00 5.62 -17.55
N PHE A 84 -16.53 6.72 -18.07
CA PHE A 84 -17.72 7.38 -17.60
C PHE A 84 -18.88 7.24 -18.59
N THR A 85 -20.09 7.05 -18.08
CA THR A 85 -21.33 7.00 -18.86
C THR A 85 -22.17 8.20 -18.43
N VAL A 86 -22.28 9.18 -19.32
CA VAL A 86 -23.10 10.37 -19.12
C VAL A 86 -24.58 9.96 -19.15
N SER A 87 -25.31 10.31 -18.09
CA SER A 87 -26.75 10.06 -17.97
C SER A 87 -27.58 11.35 -18.09
N GLY A 88 -26.94 12.51 -18.05
CA GLY A 88 -27.59 13.80 -18.23
C GLY A 88 -26.62 14.97 -18.21
N THR A 89 -27.15 16.16 -18.48
CA THR A 89 -26.42 17.42 -18.41
C THR A 89 -27.13 18.35 -17.45
N THR A 90 -26.34 19.10 -16.68
CA THR A 90 -26.80 20.14 -15.74
C THR A 90 -26.18 21.47 -16.13
N GLU A 91 -26.62 22.57 -15.50
CA GLU A 91 -25.98 23.89 -15.66
C GLU A 91 -24.49 23.87 -15.27
N ARG A 92 -24.06 22.90 -14.45
CA ARG A 92 -22.68 22.72 -13.99
C ARG A 92 -21.88 21.73 -14.82
N GLY A 93 -22.46 21.17 -15.89
CA GLY A 93 -21.81 20.22 -16.80
C GLY A 93 -22.45 18.83 -16.81
N GLU A 94 -21.73 17.88 -17.41
CA GLU A 94 -22.14 16.49 -17.55
C GLU A 94 -22.21 15.77 -16.20
N VAL A 95 -23.23 14.93 -16.04
CA VAL A 95 -23.38 14.04 -14.88
C VAL A 95 -23.71 12.63 -15.35
N GLY A 96 -23.35 11.66 -14.53
CA GLY A 96 -23.38 10.27 -14.94
C GLY A 96 -22.73 9.37 -13.90
N GLN A 97 -22.28 8.21 -14.38
CA GLN A 97 -21.75 7.16 -13.52
C GLN A 97 -20.53 6.51 -14.15
N ILE A 98 -19.74 5.81 -13.33
CA ILE A 98 -18.69 4.94 -13.88
C ILE A 98 -19.35 3.83 -14.71
N ASN A 99 -18.76 3.49 -15.85
CA ASN A 99 -19.32 2.47 -16.73
C ASN A 99 -19.33 1.09 -16.04
N GLN A 100 -20.25 0.23 -16.50
CA GLN A 100 -20.47 -1.08 -15.91
C GLN A 100 -19.21 -1.96 -15.92
N ARG A 101 -18.37 -1.84 -16.96
CA ARG A 101 -17.12 -2.61 -17.10
C ARG A 101 -16.14 -2.27 -15.99
N THR A 102 -15.89 -0.99 -15.74
CA THR A 102 -14.99 -0.50 -14.70
C THR A 102 -15.52 -0.87 -13.31
N TYR A 103 -16.81 -0.65 -13.05
CA TYR A 103 -17.44 -1.04 -11.79
C TYR A 103 -17.26 -2.55 -11.50
N LEU A 104 -17.56 -3.42 -12.47
CA LEU A 104 -17.43 -4.87 -12.30
C LEU A 104 -15.99 -5.31 -12.10
N ARG A 105 -15.03 -4.64 -12.76
CA ARG A 105 -13.59 -4.90 -12.59
C ARG A 105 -13.15 -4.58 -11.15
N LEU A 106 -13.52 -3.40 -10.63
CA LEU A 106 -13.24 -2.98 -9.24
C LEU A 106 -13.90 -3.93 -8.21
N MET A 107 -15.16 -4.30 -8.45
CA MET A 107 -15.87 -5.22 -7.56
C MET A 107 -15.22 -6.62 -7.53
N ARG A 108 -14.72 -7.10 -8.68
CA ARG A 108 -14.02 -8.39 -8.76
C ARG A 108 -12.74 -8.39 -7.94
N VAL A 109 -11.89 -7.38 -8.08
CA VAL A 109 -10.64 -7.32 -7.32
C VAL A 109 -10.85 -7.07 -5.84
N LEU A 110 -11.90 -6.34 -5.46
CA LEU A 110 -12.27 -6.20 -4.07
C LEU A 110 -12.66 -7.56 -3.47
N ARG A 111 -13.45 -8.36 -4.19
CA ARG A 111 -13.85 -9.71 -3.73
C ARG A 111 -12.63 -10.59 -3.54
N GLU A 112 -11.71 -10.59 -4.51
CA GLU A 112 -10.43 -11.30 -4.39
C GLU A 112 -9.65 -10.85 -3.14
N ALA A 113 -9.45 -9.54 -2.98
CA ALA A 113 -8.71 -8.98 -1.84
C ALA A 113 -9.35 -9.35 -0.50
N ARG A 114 -10.70 -9.34 -0.41
CA ARG A 114 -11.43 -9.76 0.79
C ARG A 114 -11.29 -11.25 1.08
N THR A 115 -11.31 -12.11 0.07
CA THR A 115 -11.09 -13.55 0.24
C THR A 115 -9.70 -13.81 0.80
N VAL A 116 -8.66 -13.19 0.22
CA VAL A 116 -7.29 -13.32 0.72
C VAL A 116 -7.15 -12.75 2.13
N ALA A 117 -7.79 -11.60 2.41
CA ALA A 117 -7.78 -11.03 3.77
C ALA A 117 -8.42 -11.96 4.79
N ALA A 118 -9.50 -12.65 4.44
CA ALA A 118 -10.14 -13.64 5.31
C ALA A 118 -9.25 -14.86 5.56
N GLU A 119 -8.53 -15.33 4.53
CA GLU A 119 -7.55 -16.42 4.66
C GLU A 119 -6.38 -16.03 5.57
N VAL A 120 -5.77 -14.86 5.33
CA VAL A 120 -4.71 -14.28 6.18
C VAL A 120 -5.20 -14.15 7.61
N ALA A 121 -6.42 -13.65 7.78
CA ALA A 121 -7.00 -13.47 9.10
C ALA A 121 -7.16 -14.81 9.84
N GLY A 122 -7.68 -15.83 9.15
CA GLY A 122 -7.85 -17.18 9.72
C GLY A 122 -6.53 -17.84 10.10
N LYS A 123 -5.46 -17.59 9.34
CA LYS A 123 -4.12 -18.16 9.59
C LYS A 123 -3.41 -17.51 10.77
N HIS A 124 -3.47 -16.17 10.86
CA HIS A 124 -2.63 -15.39 11.79
C HIS A 124 -3.36 -14.89 13.04
N PHE A 125 -4.69 -14.94 13.05
CA PHE A 125 -5.51 -14.55 14.20
C PHE A 125 -6.51 -15.68 14.55
N PRO A 126 -6.03 -16.88 14.90
CA PRO A 126 -6.91 -17.95 15.35
C PRO A 126 -7.67 -17.51 16.61
N ARG A 127 -8.87 -18.05 16.84
CA ARG A 127 -9.60 -17.80 18.09
C ARG A 127 -8.74 -18.28 19.27
N LEU A 128 -8.23 -17.35 20.08
CA LEU A 128 -7.37 -17.66 21.21
C LEU A 128 -8.22 -17.91 22.46
N GLU A 129 -8.22 -19.16 22.94
CA GLU A 129 -8.76 -19.53 24.26
C GLU A 129 -7.65 -19.41 25.32
N GLY A 130 -7.86 -18.62 26.39
CA GLY A 130 -6.95 -18.59 27.56
C GLY A 130 -6.79 -17.22 28.25
N LYS A 131 -6.64 -17.24 29.59
CA LYS A 131 -6.66 -16.05 30.49
C LYS A 131 -5.39 -15.18 30.50
N ASN A 132 -4.23 -15.68 30.06
CA ASN A 132 -2.93 -14.98 30.19
C ASN A 132 -2.47 -14.21 28.94
N LYS A 133 -3.29 -14.14 27.88
CA LYS A 133 -2.93 -13.48 26.61
C LYS A 133 -3.56 -12.10 26.42
N TYR A 134 -4.06 -11.46 27.48
CA TYR A 134 -4.95 -10.29 27.35
C TYR A 134 -4.38 -9.15 26.46
N ASN A 135 -3.10 -8.78 26.63
CA ASN A 135 -2.49 -7.69 25.86
C ASN A 135 -2.18 -8.07 24.40
N GLU A 136 -1.65 -9.28 24.16
CA GLU A 136 -1.41 -9.81 22.81
C GLU A 136 -2.75 -10.00 22.08
N ASN A 137 -3.73 -10.60 22.74
CA ASN A 137 -5.10 -10.76 22.24
C ASN A 137 -5.70 -9.40 21.85
N HIS A 138 -5.44 -8.33 22.61
CA HIS A 138 -5.95 -7.00 22.31
C HIS A 138 -5.32 -6.40 21.05
N HIS A 139 -4.01 -6.54 20.84
CA HIS A 139 -3.37 -6.07 19.62
C HIS A 139 -3.81 -6.89 18.40
N HIS A 140 -3.83 -8.22 18.52
CA HIS A 140 -4.32 -9.12 17.48
C HIS A 140 -5.78 -8.83 17.10
N LEU A 141 -6.63 -8.59 18.10
CA LEU A 141 -8.02 -8.21 17.89
C LEU A 141 -8.15 -6.86 17.19
N LYS A 142 -7.32 -5.86 17.55
CA LYS A 142 -7.31 -4.56 16.87
C LYS A 142 -6.92 -4.68 15.39
N GLU A 143 -5.87 -5.43 15.07
CA GLU A 143 -5.43 -5.65 13.68
C GLU A 143 -6.50 -6.38 12.87
N TYR A 144 -7.13 -7.40 13.46
CA TYR A 144 -8.24 -8.12 12.84
C TYR A 144 -9.46 -7.22 12.58
N VAL A 145 -9.89 -6.46 13.59
CA VAL A 145 -11.03 -5.54 13.47
C VAL A 145 -10.74 -4.44 12.45
N PHE A 146 -9.50 -3.95 12.39
CA PHE A 146 -9.07 -2.99 11.38
C PHE A 146 -9.28 -3.55 9.96
N ALA A 147 -8.79 -4.76 9.68
CA ALA A 147 -8.93 -5.39 8.36
C ALA A 147 -10.40 -5.61 7.97
N GLN A 148 -11.24 -6.01 8.93
CA GLN A 148 -12.68 -6.16 8.71
C GLN A 148 -13.34 -4.83 8.36
N LYS A 149 -13.05 -3.77 9.12
CA LYS A 149 -13.57 -2.42 8.86
C LYS A 149 -13.13 -1.93 7.49
N LEU A 150 -11.85 -2.07 7.15
CA LEU A 150 -11.32 -1.70 5.85
C LEU A 150 -12.04 -2.42 4.70
N CYS A 151 -12.22 -3.74 4.81
CA CYS A 151 -12.98 -4.53 3.83
C CYS A 151 -14.44 -4.06 3.69
N TYR A 152 -15.10 -3.75 4.81
CA TYR A 152 -16.48 -3.28 4.83
C TYR A 152 -16.61 -1.88 4.19
N HIS A 153 -15.75 -0.93 4.57
CA HIS A 153 -15.75 0.42 4.02
C HIS A 153 -15.44 0.42 2.53
N THR A 154 -14.46 -0.38 2.09
CA THR A 154 -14.11 -0.50 0.67
C THR A 154 -15.28 -1.06 -0.13
N TYR A 155 -15.97 -2.07 0.40
CA TYR A 155 -17.17 -2.60 -0.23
C TYR A 155 -18.27 -1.55 -0.38
N ARG A 156 -18.54 -0.76 0.67
CA ARG A 156 -19.51 0.33 0.56
C ARG A 156 -19.09 1.38 -0.46
N ALA A 157 -17.81 1.75 -0.51
CA ALA A 157 -17.30 2.71 -1.48
C ALA A 157 -17.48 2.22 -2.92
N VAL A 158 -17.11 0.97 -3.22
CA VAL A 158 -17.30 0.39 -4.56
C VAL A 158 -18.78 0.30 -4.91
N SER A 159 -19.65 -0.16 -4.01
CA SER A 159 -21.08 -0.29 -4.29
C SER A 159 -21.72 1.06 -4.63
N LYS A 160 -21.32 2.14 -3.93
CA LYS A 160 -21.83 3.49 -4.18
C LYS A 160 -21.48 4.06 -5.56
N LEU A 161 -20.37 3.63 -6.18
CA LEU A 161 -19.99 4.05 -7.54
C LEU A 161 -21.07 3.76 -8.59
N ARG A 162 -21.95 2.77 -8.34
CA ARG A 162 -23.05 2.41 -9.23
C ARG A 162 -24.38 3.10 -8.87
N GLU A 163 -24.51 3.59 -7.66
CA GLU A 163 -25.76 4.18 -7.16
C GLU A 163 -25.78 5.70 -7.36
N LEU A 164 -24.63 6.34 -7.27
CA LEU A 164 -24.52 7.79 -7.29
C LEU A 164 -24.37 8.31 -8.72
N ILE A 165 -25.17 9.32 -9.05
CA ILE A 165 -24.97 10.17 -10.23
C ILE A 165 -24.07 11.31 -9.78
N MET A 166 -22.95 11.49 -10.45
CA MET A 166 -21.92 12.47 -10.08
C MET A 166 -21.28 13.06 -11.32
N THR A 167 -20.44 14.09 -11.16
CA THR A 167 -19.66 14.61 -12.29
C THR A 167 -18.57 13.61 -12.69
N PRO A 168 -18.03 13.65 -13.93
CA PRO A 168 -16.87 12.84 -14.31
C PRO A 168 -15.69 12.98 -13.35
N PHE A 169 -15.45 14.21 -12.86
CA PHE A 169 -14.38 14.50 -11.91
C PHE A 169 -14.60 13.76 -10.58
N ASP A 170 -15.79 13.86 -10.00
CA ASP A 170 -16.12 13.15 -8.76
C ASP A 170 -15.96 11.64 -8.95
N ALA A 171 -16.40 11.09 -10.09
CA ALA A 171 -16.25 9.67 -10.38
C ALA A 171 -14.80 9.22 -10.41
N ILE A 172 -13.91 10.02 -11.01
CA ILE A 172 -12.46 9.77 -11.02
C ILE A 172 -11.93 9.76 -9.58
N MET A 173 -12.29 10.76 -8.77
CA MET A 173 -11.87 10.85 -7.37
C MET A 173 -12.31 9.64 -6.54
N TRP A 174 -13.57 9.22 -6.69
CA TRP A 174 -14.10 8.05 -6.00
C TRP A 174 -13.43 6.76 -6.45
N VAL A 175 -13.13 6.60 -7.75
CA VAL A 175 -12.39 5.43 -8.22
C VAL A 175 -10.97 5.42 -7.68
N CYS A 176 -10.27 6.55 -7.66
CA CYS A 176 -8.94 6.66 -7.08
C CYS A 176 -8.93 6.26 -5.60
N GLU A 177 -9.93 6.68 -4.83
CA GLU A 177 -10.07 6.29 -3.42
C GLU A 177 -10.35 4.80 -3.26
N VAL A 178 -11.24 4.24 -4.09
CA VAL A 178 -11.49 2.80 -4.11
C VAL A 178 -10.22 2.01 -4.44
N GLN A 179 -9.44 2.44 -5.44
CA GLN A 179 -8.17 1.82 -5.79
C GLN A 179 -7.19 1.86 -4.61
N ARG A 180 -7.10 3.01 -3.91
CA ARG A 180 -6.28 3.17 -2.71
C ARG A 180 -6.70 2.19 -1.61
N MET A 181 -8.00 2.10 -1.32
CA MET A 181 -8.52 1.21 -0.27
C MET A 181 -8.29 -0.27 -0.61
N ILE A 182 -8.44 -0.68 -1.88
CA ILE A 182 -8.11 -2.04 -2.32
C ILE A 182 -6.62 -2.30 -2.14
N GLN A 183 -5.76 -1.35 -2.49
CA GLN A 183 -4.32 -1.48 -2.24
C GLN A 183 -3.98 -1.59 -0.77
N GLU A 184 -4.69 -0.87 0.09
CA GLU A 184 -4.51 -0.96 1.53
C GLU A 184 -4.85 -2.35 2.07
N ILE A 185 -5.93 -2.98 1.57
CA ILE A 185 -6.27 -4.37 1.91
C ILE A 185 -5.13 -5.31 1.48
N ARG A 186 -4.66 -5.18 0.23
CA ARG A 186 -3.55 -5.98 -0.29
C ARG A 186 -2.27 -5.77 0.53
N ALA A 187 -1.95 -4.54 0.89
CA ALA A 187 -0.82 -4.17 1.73
C ALA A 187 -0.91 -4.84 3.11
N TRP A 188 -2.09 -4.80 3.73
CA TRP A 188 -2.33 -5.46 5.01
C TRP A 188 -2.12 -6.98 4.93
N CYS A 189 -2.63 -7.64 3.88
CA CYS A 189 -2.43 -9.07 3.66
C CYS A 189 -0.93 -9.42 3.58
N ILE A 190 -0.16 -8.66 2.80
CA ILE A 190 1.29 -8.88 2.64
C ILE A 190 2.02 -8.61 3.96
N TYR A 191 1.65 -7.52 4.64
CA TYR A 191 2.27 -7.12 5.88
C TYR A 191 2.13 -8.20 6.95
N VAL A 192 0.89 -8.63 7.23
CA VAL A 192 0.63 -9.67 8.24
C VAL A 192 1.26 -11.00 7.84
N HIS A 193 1.11 -11.40 6.57
CA HIS A 193 1.53 -12.72 6.16
C HIS A 193 3.05 -12.89 6.13
N ARG A 194 3.78 -11.84 5.73
CA ARG A 194 5.21 -11.95 5.42
C ARG A 194 6.08 -10.94 6.13
N VAL A 195 5.69 -9.67 6.16
CA VAL A 195 6.57 -8.60 6.68
C VAL A 195 6.65 -8.64 8.20
N LYS A 196 5.51 -8.77 8.90
CA LYS A 196 5.44 -8.80 10.36
C LYS A 196 6.30 -9.93 10.94
N GLY A 197 6.17 -11.15 10.40
CA GLY A 197 7.00 -12.27 10.83
C GLY A 197 8.51 -12.07 10.61
N ARG A 198 8.91 -11.34 9.56
CA ARG A 198 10.33 -10.98 9.34
C ARG A 198 10.81 -9.90 10.32
N ILE A 199 9.94 -8.95 10.69
CA ILE A 199 10.25 -7.93 11.71
C ILE A 199 10.42 -8.61 13.08
N ASP A 200 9.49 -9.49 13.44
CA ASP A 200 9.45 -10.14 14.75
C ASP A 200 10.55 -11.21 14.90
N ASN A 201 11.06 -11.75 13.79
CA ASN A 201 12.14 -12.75 13.78
C ASN A 201 13.27 -12.40 12.78
N PRO A 202 14.30 -11.64 13.23
CA PRO A 202 15.44 -11.24 12.39
C PRO A 202 16.31 -12.40 11.86
N ASN A 203 16.17 -13.60 12.44
CA ASN A 203 16.93 -14.79 12.09
C ASN A 203 16.22 -15.67 11.04
N LEU A 204 15.05 -15.25 10.52
CA LEU A 204 14.34 -15.96 9.47
C LEU A 204 15.22 -16.10 8.21
N VAL A 205 15.35 -17.32 7.70
CA VAL A 205 16.29 -17.70 6.60
C VAL A 205 15.97 -17.02 5.26
N ASP A 206 14.79 -16.41 5.11
CA ASP A 206 14.27 -15.78 3.88
C ASP A 206 14.38 -14.23 3.88
N ASN A 207 15.23 -13.67 4.74
CA ASN A 207 15.37 -12.21 4.94
C ASN A 207 16.14 -11.47 3.82
N MET A 208 16.61 -12.17 2.79
CA MET A 208 17.42 -11.56 1.71
C MET A 208 16.65 -11.35 0.40
N ASN A 209 15.43 -11.88 0.28
CA ASN A 209 14.63 -11.71 -0.93
C ASN A 209 13.80 -10.42 -0.85
N VAL A 210 14.06 -9.52 -1.80
CA VAL A 210 13.33 -8.27 -1.96
C VAL A 210 11.88 -8.58 -2.35
N LEU A 211 10.94 -7.94 -1.68
CA LEU A 211 9.51 -8.08 -1.94
C LEU A 211 9.10 -7.11 -3.06
N PRO A 212 8.18 -7.52 -3.96
CA PRO A 212 7.63 -6.66 -5.01
C PRO A 212 6.59 -5.70 -4.43
N VAL A 213 7.02 -4.85 -3.52
CA VAL A 213 6.21 -3.84 -2.83
C VAL A 213 6.82 -2.47 -3.07
N ARG A 214 6.02 -1.42 -2.89
CA ARG A 214 6.43 -0.05 -3.14
C ARG A 214 7.64 0.39 -2.31
N GLY A 215 7.86 -0.19 -1.13
CA GLY A 215 8.93 0.24 -0.24
C GLY A 215 8.63 1.50 0.57
N VAL A 216 9.69 2.13 1.11
CA VAL A 216 9.57 3.23 2.07
C VAL A 216 10.68 4.28 1.90
N ILE A 217 10.34 5.56 2.03
CA ILE A 217 11.29 6.66 2.07
C ILE A 217 11.54 7.02 3.54
N MET A 218 12.80 7.03 4.00
CA MET A 218 13.11 7.22 5.41
C MET A 218 14.46 7.88 5.65
N SER A 219 14.56 8.71 6.69
CA SER A 219 15.82 9.32 7.14
C SER A 219 16.38 8.72 8.43
N HIS A 220 15.60 7.91 9.14
CA HIS A 220 16.03 7.28 10.38
C HIS A 220 16.78 5.95 10.11
N PRO A 221 18.08 5.83 10.44
CA PRO A 221 18.90 4.69 10.03
C PRO A 221 18.43 3.33 10.55
N SER A 222 17.93 3.25 11.79
CA SER A 222 17.47 1.99 12.37
C SER A 222 16.23 1.44 11.66
N VAL A 223 15.31 2.33 11.24
CA VAL A 223 14.14 1.94 10.44
C VAL A 223 14.59 1.49 9.05
N VAL A 224 15.50 2.22 8.40
CA VAL A 224 16.06 1.83 7.10
C VAL A 224 16.67 0.44 7.14
N GLN A 225 17.49 0.16 8.15
CA GLN A 225 18.15 -1.12 8.34
C GLN A 225 17.12 -2.25 8.54
N THR A 226 16.13 -2.05 9.41
CA THR A 226 15.07 -3.03 9.64
C THR A 226 14.29 -3.30 8.36
N MET A 227 13.86 -2.26 7.64
CA MET A 227 13.06 -2.38 6.41
C MET A 227 13.84 -3.11 5.31
N HIS A 228 15.12 -2.75 5.14
CA HIS A 228 16.02 -3.45 4.23
C HIS A 228 16.15 -4.93 4.60
N TRP A 229 16.34 -5.26 5.89
CA TRP A 229 16.44 -6.65 6.37
C TRP A 229 15.16 -7.47 6.22
N VAL A 230 13.99 -6.84 6.20
CA VAL A 230 12.73 -7.57 5.96
C VAL A 230 12.36 -7.64 4.49
N GLY A 231 13.25 -7.20 3.59
CA GLY A 231 13.09 -7.25 2.14
C GLY A 231 12.17 -6.16 1.58
N ILE A 232 11.94 -5.06 2.32
CA ILE A 232 11.19 -3.90 1.83
C ILE A 232 12.18 -2.97 1.11
N PRO A 233 11.92 -2.52 -0.14
CA PRO A 233 12.74 -1.52 -0.80
C PRO A 233 12.82 -0.22 0.02
N VAL A 234 14.02 0.38 0.14
CA VAL A 234 14.21 1.58 0.96
C VAL A 234 14.92 2.68 0.19
N TRP A 235 14.39 3.90 0.28
CA TRP A 235 15.07 5.13 -0.14
C TRP A 235 15.55 5.86 1.12
N TYR A 236 16.85 5.80 1.38
CA TYR A 236 17.46 6.45 2.53
C TYR A 236 17.73 7.93 2.24
N VAL A 237 16.99 8.82 2.91
CA VAL A 237 17.17 10.27 2.84
C VAL A 237 18.17 10.71 3.90
N ARG A 238 19.28 11.31 3.47
CA ARG A 238 20.39 11.72 4.32
C ARG A 238 20.66 13.21 4.17
N HIS A 239 21.15 13.86 5.22
CA HIS A 239 21.61 15.24 5.12
C HIS A 239 22.81 15.35 4.19
N GLN A 240 22.80 16.38 3.35
CA GLN A 240 23.90 16.74 2.46
C GLN A 240 25.17 16.98 3.29
N GLY A 241 26.26 16.27 2.97
CA GLY A 241 27.54 16.35 3.71
C GLY A 241 27.87 15.16 4.62
N THR A 242 26.96 14.18 4.77
CA THR A 242 27.23 12.96 5.56
C THR A 242 28.03 11.90 4.80
N LEU A 243 28.17 12.03 3.47
CA LEU A 243 29.02 11.20 2.61
C LEU A 243 30.24 12.04 2.26
N HIS A 244 31.40 11.60 2.71
CA HIS A 244 32.68 12.19 2.35
C HIS A 244 33.66 11.05 2.02
N GLU A 245 34.85 11.39 1.53
CA GLU A 245 35.87 10.41 1.12
C GLU A 245 36.22 9.36 2.19
N ARG A 246 35.97 9.65 3.47
CA ARG A 246 36.18 8.71 4.60
C ARG A 246 34.98 7.80 4.91
N THR A 247 33.85 7.96 4.23
CA THR A 247 32.66 7.16 4.48
C THR A 247 32.84 5.79 3.80
N ARG A 248 33.12 4.76 4.60
CA ARG A 248 33.24 3.39 4.09
C ARG A 248 31.85 2.79 3.87
N ILE A 249 31.55 2.38 2.64
CA ILE A 249 30.38 1.58 2.30
C ILE A 249 30.75 0.12 2.52
N GLY A 250 30.34 -0.45 3.65
CA GLY A 250 30.52 -1.88 3.92
C GLY A 250 29.36 -2.68 3.31
N ALA A 251 29.68 -3.71 2.51
CA ALA A 251 28.71 -4.74 2.18
C ALA A 251 28.42 -5.55 3.46
N VAL A 252 27.16 -5.61 3.89
CA VAL A 252 26.79 -6.44 5.04
C VAL A 252 26.70 -7.89 4.58
N THR A 253 27.81 -8.63 4.68
CA THR A 253 27.82 -10.08 4.56
C THR A 253 27.67 -10.72 5.94
N ARG A 254 26.61 -11.51 6.13
CA ARG A 254 26.41 -12.32 7.35
C ARG A 254 27.40 -13.49 7.36
N ASN A 255 28.67 -13.23 7.63
CA ASN A 255 29.53 -14.20 8.28
C ASN A 255 30.33 -13.41 9.31
N ALA A 256 30.02 -13.66 10.58
CA ALA A 256 30.89 -13.30 11.68
C ALA A 256 32.15 -14.16 11.58
N ASP A 257 33.04 -13.80 10.67
CA ASP A 257 34.46 -14.06 10.83
C ASP A 257 35.11 -12.74 11.12
N VAL A 258 35.61 -12.63 12.36
CA VAL A 258 36.58 -11.63 12.75
C VAL A 258 37.76 -11.78 11.79
N ILE A 259 37.82 -10.92 10.78
CA ILE A 259 39.09 -10.60 10.15
C ILE A 259 39.43 -9.19 10.62
N SER A 260 40.20 -9.15 11.70
CA SER A 260 41.07 -8.03 11.98
C SER A 260 41.92 -7.78 10.73
N LEU A 261 41.77 -6.61 10.12
CA LEU A 261 42.81 -6.05 9.26
C LEU A 261 43.18 -4.70 9.89
N PHE A 262 44.13 -4.76 10.82
CA PHE A 262 45.26 -3.84 10.83
C PHE A 262 45.99 -4.06 9.48
N ASP A 263 46.42 -3.08 8.70
CA ASP A 263 46.83 -1.70 8.94
C ASP A 263 46.14 -0.69 7.98
#